data_AF-A0A7V9F209-F1
#
_entry.id   AF-A0A7V9F209-F1
#
_cell.length_a   1.000
_cell.length_b   1.000
_cell.length_c   1.000
_cell.angle_alpha   90.00
_cell.angle_beta   90.00
_cell.angle_gamma   90.00
#
_symmetry.space_group_name_H-M   'P 1'
#
loop_
_entity.id
_entity.type
_entity.pdbx_description
1 polymer ?
#
loop_
_entity_poly.entity_id
_entity_poly.type
_entity_poly.pdbx_seq_one_letter_code
_entity_poly.pdbx_strand_id
1 'polypeptide(L)'
;MSRAIICDFGGVLTTPLGNSFAAWSRESGIPLEDLGDAMAAAAERHGEHPLFMLEKGLLDQGEFTRRLELELGGERRLDTMVDVYFKYLERNPETIGYMRELRDRGLRTALLTNNVREWEPTWRAMLPEIDEIFEVVVDSACVGMRKPEPEIYTLTV
;
A
#
# COMPACT_ATOMS: atom_id res chain seq x y z
N MET A 1 0.87 -30.83 -2.15
CA MET A 1 0.23 -29.93 -1.17
C MET A 1 1.07 -28.68 -1.02
N SER A 2 0.46 -27.50 -1.02
CA SER A 2 1.16 -26.24 -0.73
C SER A 2 1.65 -26.25 0.72
N ARG A 3 2.89 -25.81 0.94
CA ARG A 3 3.53 -25.75 2.27
C ARG A 3 3.56 -24.33 2.86
N ALA A 4 3.28 -23.34 2.02
CA ALA A 4 3.32 -21.94 2.36
C ALA A 4 2.26 -21.15 1.59
N ILE A 5 1.85 -20.01 2.16
CA ILE A 5 0.97 -19.03 1.53
C ILE A 5 1.57 -17.64 1.74
N ILE A 6 1.67 -16.88 0.64
CA ILE A 6 2.02 -15.46 0.64
C ILE A 6 0.72 -14.68 0.41
N CYS A 7 0.43 -13.73 1.29
CA CYS A 7 -0.78 -12.92 1.28
C CYS A 7 -0.42 -11.45 1.03
N ASP A 8 -1.33 -10.71 0.38
CA ASP A 8 -1.25 -9.25 0.31
C ASP A 8 -2.05 -8.63 1.46
N PHE A 9 -1.81 -7.36 1.74
CA PHE A 9 -2.62 -6.59 2.68
C PHE A 9 -3.80 -5.92 1.98
N GLY A 10 -3.50 -4.94 1.12
CA GLY A 10 -4.50 -4.10 0.45
C GLY A 10 -5.35 -4.88 -0.54
N GLY A 11 -6.67 -4.87 -0.35
CA GLY A 11 -7.63 -5.58 -1.21
C GLY A 11 -7.68 -7.09 -1.01
N VAL A 12 -6.92 -7.63 -0.05
CA VAL A 12 -6.98 -9.05 0.36
C VAL A 12 -7.37 -9.14 1.83
N LEU A 13 -6.53 -8.65 2.74
CA LEU A 13 -6.85 -8.53 4.18
C LEU A 13 -7.68 -7.29 4.49
N THR A 14 -7.86 -6.41 3.52
CA THR A 14 -8.76 -5.24 3.57
C THR A 14 -9.74 -5.27 2.41
N THR A 15 -10.70 -4.35 2.42
CA THR A 15 -11.51 -4.01 1.26
C THR A 15 -10.63 -3.55 0.08
N PRO A 16 -11.12 -3.63 -1.17
CA PRO A 16 -10.39 -3.14 -2.34
C PRO A 16 -9.96 -1.68 -2.19
N LEU A 17 -8.68 -1.41 -2.43
CA LEU A 17 -8.10 -0.07 -2.27
C LEU A 17 -8.76 1.01 -3.15
N GLY A 18 -9.33 0.59 -4.28
CA GLY A 18 -10.07 1.47 -5.19
C GLY A 18 -11.25 2.18 -4.51
N ASN A 19 -11.84 1.60 -3.46
CA ASN A 19 -12.92 2.23 -2.70
C ASN A 19 -12.40 3.48 -1.95
N SER A 20 -11.24 3.37 -1.30
CA SER A 20 -10.57 4.47 -0.61
C SER A 20 -10.18 5.58 -1.57
N PHE A 21 -9.59 5.24 -2.72
CA PHE A 21 -9.23 6.23 -3.75
C PHE A 21 -10.47 6.91 -4.36
N ALA A 22 -11.54 6.16 -4.65
CA ALA A 22 -12.78 6.74 -5.16
C ALA A 22 -13.45 7.66 -4.13
N ALA A 23 -13.41 7.31 -2.85
CA ALA A 23 -13.91 8.17 -1.77
C ALA A 23 -13.10 9.47 -1.68
N TRP A 24 -11.77 9.38 -1.71
CA TRP A 24 -10.89 10.56 -1.72
C TRP A 24 -11.12 11.46 -2.93
N SER A 25 -11.24 10.87 -4.13
CA SER A 25 -11.52 11.65 -5.35
C SER A 25 -12.83 12.43 -5.25
N ARG A 26 -13.88 11.80 -4.70
CA ARG A 26 -15.18 12.45 -4.46
C ARG A 26 -15.09 13.56 -3.41
N GLU A 27 -14.36 13.36 -2.31
CA GLU A 27 -14.26 14.33 -1.21
C GLU A 27 -13.35 15.53 -1.55
N SER A 28 -12.24 15.29 -2.26
CA SER A 28 -11.29 16.34 -2.68
C SER A 28 -11.72 17.09 -3.94
N GLY A 29 -12.57 16.48 -4.77
CA GLY A 29 -12.92 16.99 -6.10
C GLY A 29 -11.81 16.80 -7.15
N ILE A 30 -10.73 16.07 -6.81
CA ILE A 30 -9.64 15.76 -7.74
C ILE A 30 -9.95 14.41 -8.41
N PRO A 31 -10.13 14.36 -9.74
CA PRO A 31 -10.32 13.09 -10.46
C PRO A 31 -9.11 12.16 -10.31
N LEU A 32 -9.34 10.84 -10.27
CA LEU A 32 -8.25 9.87 -10.26
C LEU A 32 -7.43 9.88 -11.56
N GLU A 33 -8.04 10.29 -12.66
CA GLU A 33 -7.38 10.56 -13.95
C GLU A 33 -6.29 11.62 -13.78
N ASP A 34 -6.65 12.78 -13.24
CA ASP A 34 -5.71 13.88 -12.98
C ASP A 34 -4.57 13.47 -12.04
N LEU A 35 -4.85 12.61 -11.04
CA LEU A 35 -3.82 12.05 -10.17
C LEU A 35 -2.86 11.14 -10.96
N GLY A 36 -3.38 10.31 -11.86
CA GLY A 36 -2.59 9.47 -12.76
C GLY A 36 -1.72 10.28 -13.70
N ASP A 37 -2.28 11.32 -14.32
CA ASP A 37 -1.57 12.25 -15.19
C ASP A 37 -0.46 13.00 -14.44
N ALA A 38 -0.74 13.43 -13.21
CA ALA A 38 0.27 14.05 -12.34
C ALA A 38 1.42 13.09 -12.00
N MET A 39 1.13 11.81 -11.72
CA MET A 39 2.19 10.81 -11.51
C MET A 39 3.02 10.59 -12.78
N ALA A 40 2.39 10.54 -13.96
CA ALA A 40 3.08 10.38 -15.23
C ALA A 40 3.98 11.59 -15.56
N ALA A 41 3.47 12.81 -15.42
CA ALA A 41 4.25 14.03 -15.63
C ALA A 41 5.42 14.15 -14.64
N ALA A 42 5.20 13.80 -13.37
CA ALA A 42 6.27 13.76 -12.38
C ALA A 42 7.33 12.68 -12.74
N ALA A 43 6.91 11.53 -13.27
CA ALA A 43 7.82 10.51 -13.75
C ALA A 43 8.68 10.99 -14.91
N GLU A 44 8.10 11.71 -15.88
CA GLU A 44 8.85 12.32 -16.99
C GLU A 44 9.86 13.36 -16.49
N ARG A 45 9.46 14.19 -15.52
CA ARG A 45 10.31 15.26 -14.96
C ARG A 45 11.48 14.72 -14.13
N HIS A 46 11.24 13.68 -13.33
CA HIS A 46 12.22 13.17 -12.38
C HIS A 46 12.97 11.91 -12.86
N GLY A 47 12.51 11.28 -13.95
CA GLY A 47 13.10 10.06 -14.51
C GLY A 47 12.69 8.77 -13.78
N GLU A 48 11.82 8.86 -12.79
CA GLU A 48 11.42 7.76 -11.91
C GLU A 48 9.96 7.94 -11.48
N HIS A 49 9.18 6.86 -11.50
CA HIS A 49 7.76 6.92 -11.16
C HIS A 49 7.58 7.20 -9.66
N PRO A 50 6.94 8.32 -9.26
CA PRO A 50 6.95 8.78 -7.87
C PRO A 50 6.30 7.77 -6.91
N LEU A 51 5.20 7.12 -7.32
CA LEU A 51 4.58 6.07 -6.52
C LEU A 51 5.50 4.87 -6.29
N PHE A 52 6.32 4.48 -7.27
CA PHE A 52 7.21 3.32 -7.11
C PHE A 52 8.34 3.63 -6.14
N MET A 53 8.83 4.87 -6.17
CA MET A 53 9.86 5.33 -5.24
C MET A 53 9.31 5.49 -3.82
N LEU A 54 8.07 5.97 -3.69
CA LEU A 54 7.34 6.00 -2.43
C LEU A 54 7.13 4.59 -1.86
N GLU A 55 6.64 3.65 -2.69
CA GLU A 55 6.43 2.26 -2.29
C GLU A 55 7.72 1.54 -1.90
N LYS A 56 8.86 1.93 -2.47
CA LYS A 56 10.19 1.41 -2.06
C LYS A 56 10.76 2.13 -0.84
N GLY A 57 10.10 3.16 -0.32
CA GLY A 57 10.62 4.00 0.76
C GLY A 57 11.90 4.75 0.38
N LEU A 58 12.10 5.01 -0.92
CA LEU A 58 13.18 5.81 -1.49
C LEU A 58 12.76 7.27 -1.74
N LEU A 59 11.46 7.55 -1.63
CA LEU A 59 10.85 8.87 -1.65
C LEU A 59 9.98 8.99 -0.39
N ASP A 60 10.09 10.09 0.34
CA ASP A 60 9.19 10.36 1.46
C ASP A 60 7.82 10.88 0.96
N GLN A 61 6.80 10.73 1.80
CA GLN A 61 5.43 11.14 1.48
C GLN A 61 5.33 12.64 1.17
N GLY A 62 6.08 13.48 1.88
CA GLY A 62 6.03 14.93 1.71
C GLY A 62 6.51 15.35 0.32
N GLU A 63 7.64 14.79 -0.12
CA GLU A 63 8.19 15.00 -1.46
C GLU A 63 7.29 14.41 -2.54
N PHE A 64 6.72 13.22 -2.32
CA PHE A 64 5.72 12.64 -3.21
C PHE A 64 4.53 13.59 -3.42
N THR A 65 3.94 14.08 -2.33
CA THR A 65 2.83 15.04 -2.38
C THR A 65 3.24 16.31 -3.11
N ARG A 66 4.41 16.88 -2.80
CA ARG A 66 4.90 18.10 -3.45
C ARG A 66 5.06 17.94 -4.96
N ARG A 67 5.60 16.80 -5.43
CA ARG A 67 5.76 16.52 -6.86
C ARG A 67 4.41 16.48 -7.56
N LEU A 68 3.43 15.77 -7.00
CA LEU A 68 2.11 15.66 -7.61
C LEU A 68 1.33 16.97 -7.58
N GLU A 69 1.34 17.70 -6.46
CA GLU A 69 0.67 19.00 -6.35
C GLU A 69 1.22 20.00 -7.37
N LEU A 70 2.52 19.96 -7.65
CA LEU A 70 3.14 20.79 -8.70
C LEU A 70 2.59 20.46 -10.09
N GLU A 71 2.47 19.18 -10.46
CA GLU A 71 1.87 18.79 -11.74
C GLU A 71 0.37 19.05 -11.81
N LEU A 72 -0.31 19.07 -10.65
CA LEU A 72 -1.72 19.41 -10.54
C LEU A 72 -1.99 20.92 -10.61
N GLY A 73 -0.97 21.76 -10.81
CA GLY A 73 -1.10 23.22 -10.95
C GLY A 73 -0.91 24.00 -9.64
N GLY A 74 -0.45 23.35 -8.56
CA GLY A 74 -0.07 23.98 -7.29
C GLY A 74 -1.22 24.36 -6.36
N GLU A 75 -2.39 24.68 -6.91
CA GLU A 75 -3.59 25.05 -6.12
C GLU A 75 -4.31 23.84 -5.53
N ARG A 76 -4.25 22.68 -6.21
CA ARG A 76 -4.87 21.44 -5.76
C ARG A 76 -3.98 20.76 -4.72
N ARG A 77 -4.55 20.49 -3.55
CA ARG A 77 -3.85 19.95 -2.38
C ARG A 77 -4.20 18.47 -2.18
N LEU A 78 -3.22 17.66 -1.80
CA LEU A 78 -3.39 16.22 -1.52
C LEU A 78 -3.32 15.90 -0.01
N ASP A 79 -3.42 16.92 0.84
CA ASP A 79 -3.29 16.85 2.29
C ASP A 79 -4.32 15.92 2.95
N THR A 80 -5.50 15.78 2.37
CA THR A 80 -6.57 14.89 2.87
C THR A 80 -6.45 13.44 2.42
N MET A 81 -5.51 13.10 1.52
CA MET A 81 -5.44 11.78 0.88
C MET A 81 -5.30 10.66 1.89
N VAL A 82 -4.38 10.78 2.85
CA VAL A 82 -4.09 9.73 3.83
C VAL A 82 -5.29 9.52 4.75
N ASP A 83 -5.85 10.60 5.29
CA ASP A 83 -6.97 10.54 6.21
C ASP A 83 -8.20 9.90 5.57
N VAL A 84 -8.54 10.32 4.34
CA VAL A 84 -9.66 9.74 3.60
C VAL A 84 -9.37 8.30 3.20
N TYR A 85 -8.14 7.99 2.79
CA TYR A 85 -7.76 6.64 2.40
C TYR A 85 -8.00 5.64 3.54
N PHE A 86 -7.50 5.94 4.74
CA PHE A 86 -7.65 5.07 5.91
C PHE A 86 -9.06 5.10 6.51
N LYS A 87 -9.80 6.21 6.39
CA LYS A 87 -11.21 6.30 6.79
C LYS A 87 -12.10 5.31 6.03
N TYR A 88 -11.79 5.03 4.76
CA TYR A 88 -12.58 4.15 3.89
C TYR A 88 -11.95 2.77 3.64
N LEU A 89 -10.76 2.52 4.19
CA LEU A 89 -10.14 1.22 4.15
C LEU A 89 -10.64 0.39 5.33
N GLU A 90 -11.30 -0.73 5.05
CA GLU A 90 -11.88 -1.59 6.08
C GLU A 90 -11.19 -2.94 6.08
N ARG A 91 -11.15 -3.59 7.26
CA ARG A 91 -10.62 -4.96 7.39
C ARG A 91 -11.53 -5.94 6.66
N ASN A 92 -10.95 -6.99 6.10
CA ASN A 92 -11.66 -8.14 5.56
C ASN A 92 -11.61 -9.31 6.58
N PRO A 93 -12.59 -9.41 7.51
CA PRO A 93 -12.55 -10.40 8.58
C PRO A 93 -12.60 -11.85 8.08
N GLU A 94 -13.22 -12.10 6.92
CA GLU A 94 -13.28 -13.43 6.32
C GLU A 94 -11.89 -13.92 5.91
N THR A 95 -11.17 -13.11 5.13
CA THR A 95 -9.81 -13.48 4.69
C THR A 95 -8.81 -13.50 5.84
N ILE A 96 -8.93 -12.57 6.80
CA ILE A 96 -8.11 -12.59 8.03
C ILE A 96 -8.33 -13.90 8.81
N GLY A 97 -9.59 -14.29 9.03
CA GLY A 97 -9.94 -15.54 9.70
C GLY A 97 -9.41 -16.77 8.97
N TYR A 98 -9.50 -16.78 7.64
CA TYR A 98 -8.97 -17.85 6.81
C TYR A 98 -7.44 -17.97 6.92
N MET A 99 -6.71 -16.87 6.88
CA MET A 99 -5.25 -16.89 7.06
C MET A 99 -4.85 -17.42 8.43
N ARG A 100 -5.64 -17.11 9.48
CA ARG A 100 -5.45 -17.66 10.83
C ARG A 100 -5.68 -19.17 10.87
N GLU A 101 -6.75 -19.67 10.24
CA GLU A 101 -7.01 -21.12 10.14
C GLU A 101 -5.86 -21.86 9.44
N LEU A 102 -5.33 -21.28 8.36
CA LEU A 102 -4.21 -21.88 7.62
C LEU A 102 -2.94 -21.96 8.48
N ARG A 103 -2.67 -20.92 9.28
CA ARG A 103 -1.57 -20.93 10.25
C ARG A 103 -1.77 -22.00 11.33
N ASP A 104 -2.98 -22.11 11.90
CA ASP A 104 -3.33 -23.12 12.91
C ASP A 104 -3.20 -24.56 12.38
N ARG A 105 -3.38 -24.75 11.06
CA ARG A 105 -3.17 -26.03 10.36
C ARG A 105 -1.70 -26.33 10.03
N GLY A 106 -0.78 -25.46 10.42
CA GLY A 106 0.67 -25.65 10.28
C GLY A 106 1.25 -25.20 8.94
N LEU A 107 0.55 -24.37 8.16
CA LEU A 107 1.14 -23.75 6.97
C LEU A 107 2.06 -22.59 7.38
N ARG A 108 3.14 -22.40 6.61
CA ARG A 108 3.94 -21.18 6.69
C ARG A 108 3.18 -20.03 6.02
N THR A 109 3.18 -18.87 6.65
CA THR A 109 2.41 -17.71 6.20
C THR A 109 3.33 -16.50 6.11
N ALA A 110 3.30 -15.81 4.98
CA ALA A 110 3.97 -14.53 4.81
C ALA A 110 2.99 -13.45 4.34
N LEU A 111 3.20 -12.22 4.81
CA LEU A 111 2.60 -11.02 4.26
C LEU A 111 3.63 -10.35 3.34
N LEU A 112 3.21 -9.99 2.13
CA LEU A 112 4.04 -9.24 1.18
C LEU A 112 3.21 -8.08 0.62
N THR A 113 3.47 -6.87 1.10
CA THR A 113 2.65 -5.69 0.79
C THR A 113 3.47 -4.55 0.21
N ASN A 114 2.89 -3.86 -0.79
CA ASN A 114 3.41 -2.57 -1.23
C ASN A 114 2.78 -1.50 -0.33
N ASN A 115 3.59 -0.68 0.34
CA ASN A 115 3.12 0.30 1.31
C ASN A 115 3.96 1.58 1.30
N VAL A 116 3.53 2.57 2.09
CA VAL A 116 4.24 3.83 2.31
C VAL A 116 4.88 3.79 3.69
N ARG A 117 6.15 4.16 3.81
CA ARG A 117 6.92 4.04 5.06
C ARG A 117 6.24 4.77 6.23
N GLU A 118 5.74 5.97 5.98
CA GLU A 118 5.09 6.83 6.97
C GLU A 118 3.74 6.29 7.43
N TRP A 119 3.14 5.36 6.68
CA TRP A 119 1.85 4.75 7.01
C TRP A 119 1.98 3.52 7.90
N GLU A 120 3.22 3.08 8.20
CA GLU A 120 3.50 1.85 8.97
C GLU A 120 2.72 1.73 10.28
N PRO A 121 2.71 2.75 11.16
CA PRO A 121 1.93 2.69 12.38
C PRO A 121 0.42 2.51 12.13
N THR A 122 -0.11 3.16 11.11
CA THR A 122 -1.55 3.18 10.80
C THR A 122 -2.00 1.84 10.21
N TRP A 123 -1.32 1.34 9.18
CA TRP A 123 -1.74 0.08 8.54
C TRP A 123 -1.52 -1.13 9.45
N ARG A 124 -0.45 -1.15 10.27
CA ARG A 124 -0.26 -2.21 11.27
C ARG A 124 -1.33 -2.19 12.35
N ALA A 125 -1.76 -1.01 12.79
CA ALA A 125 -2.84 -0.88 13.77
C ALA A 125 -4.20 -1.42 13.24
N MET A 126 -4.39 -1.50 11.92
CA MET A 126 -5.57 -2.15 11.34
C MET A 126 -5.56 -3.67 11.49
N LEU A 127 -4.40 -4.29 11.68
CA LEU A 127 -4.26 -5.73 11.85
C LEU A 127 -3.36 -6.03 13.07
N PRO A 128 -3.86 -5.80 14.30
CA PRO A 128 -3.07 -6.00 15.52
C PRO A 128 -2.58 -7.44 15.69
N GLU A 129 -3.28 -8.42 15.12
CA GLU A 129 -2.90 -9.84 15.11
C GLU A 129 -1.91 -10.24 13.98
N ILE A 130 -1.32 -9.28 13.27
CA ILE A 130 -0.45 -9.53 12.13
C ILE A 130 0.69 -10.50 12.43
N ASP A 131 1.41 -10.32 13.55
CA ASP A 131 2.56 -11.13 13.91
C ASP A 131 2.15 -12.52 14.46
N GLU A 132 0.87 -12.70 14.80
CA GLU A 132 0.30 -14.02 15.15
C GLU A 132 -0.04 -14.82 13.89
N ILE A 133 -0.54 -14.13 12.86
CA ILE A 133 -0.98 -14.75 11.60
C ILE A 133 0.20 -15.03 10.68
N PHE A 134 1.20 -14.15 10.62
CA PHE A 134 2.29 -14.19 9.65
C PHE A 134 3.65 -14.43 10.30
N GLU A 135 4.36 -15.46 9.82
CA GLU A 135 5.74 -15.75 10.23
C GLU A 135 6.74 -14.72 9.66
N VAL A 136 6.45 -14.23 8.46
CA VAL A 136 7.29 -13.25 7.76
C VAL A 136 6.40 -12.11 7.28
N VAL A 137 6.78 -10.88 7.58
CA VAL A 137 6.11 -9.67 7.09
C VAL A 137 7.10 -8.87 6.26
N VAL A 138 6.83 -8.73 4.97
CA VAL A 138 7.62 -7.94 4.02
C VAL A 138 6.82 -6.70 3.64
N ASP A 139 7.25 -5.55 4.17
CA ASP A 139 6.79 -4.22 3.76
C ASP A 139 7.78 -3.66 2.73
N SER A 140 7.30 -3.39 1.52
CA SER A 140 8.09 -2.87 0.39
C SER A 140 8.92 -1.64 0.77
N ALA A 141 8.33 -0.74 1.56
CA ALA A 141 8.97 0.53 1.91
C ALA A 141 10.15 0.30 2.86
N CYS A 142 10.13 -0.76 3.65
CA CYS A 142 11.21 -1.11 4.56
C CYS A 142 12.39 -1.81 3.88
N VAL A 143 12.15 -2.51 2.76
CA VAL A 143 13.16 -3.34 2.10
C VAL A 143 13.72 -2.75 0.79
N GLY A 144 13.20 -1.59 0.34
CA GLY A 144 13.73 -0.92 -0.85
C GLY A 144 13.33 -1.56 -2.19
N MET A 145 12.36 -2.47 -2.16
CA MET A 145 11.88 -3.24 -3.31
C MET A 145 10.36 -3.16 -3.36
N ARG A 146 9.73 -3.45 -4.50
CA ARG A 146 8.26 -3.50 -4.61
C ARG A 146 7.79 -4.66 -5.45
N LYS A 147 6.57 -5.15 -5.23
CA LYS A 147 5.92 -6.01 -6.22
C LYS A 147 5.73 -5.23 -7.53
N PRO A 148 5.95 -5.82 -8.72
CA PRO A 148 6.25 -7.23 -8.98
C PRO A 148 7.74 -7.54 -9.24
N GLU A 149 8.68 -6.84 -8.60
CA GLU A 149 10.12 -7.12 -8.74
C GLU A 149 10.45 -8.52 -8.23
N PRO A 150 11.14 -9.39 -8.99
CA PRO A 150 11.41 -10.77 -8.58
C PRO A 150 12.10 -10.90 -7.22
N GLU A 151 12.98 -9.95 -6.89
CA GLU A 151 13.82 -9.96 -5.70
C GLU A 151 12.99 -9.88 -4.41
N ILE A 152 11.88 -9.13 -4.40
CA ILE A 152 11.06 -8.97 -3.19
C ILE A 152 10.41 -10.29 -2.76
N TYR A 153 10.10 -11.16 -3.72
CA TYR A 153 9.52 -12.48 -3.43
C TYR A 153 10.51 -13.41 -2.75
N THR A 154 11.83 -13.19 -2.94
CA THR A 154 12.88 -14.01 -2.29
C THR A 154 13.00 -13.74 -0.78
N LEU A 155 12.39 -12.65 -0.30
CA LEU A 155 12.33 -12.29 1.11
C LEU A 155 11.19 -13.01 1.86
N THR A 156 10.42 -13.85 1.16
CA THR A 156 9.27 -14.58 1.71
C THR A 156 9.58 -16.07 1.95
N VAL A 157 8.57 -16.86 2.35
CA VAL A 157 8.69 -18.24 2.86
C VAL A 157 8.59 -19.34 1.80
#